data_AF-A0A2W0AWK0-F1
#
_entry.id   AF-A0A2W0AWK0-F1
#
_cell.length_a   1.000
_cell.length_b   1.000
_cell.length_c   1.000
_cell.angle_alpha   90.00
_cell.angle_beta   90.00
_cell.angle_gamma   90.00
#
_symmetry.space_group_name_H-M   'P 1'
#
loop_
_entity.id
_entity.type
_entity.pdbx_description
1 polymer ?
#
loop_
_entity_poly.entity_id
_entity_poly.type
_entity_poly.pdbx_seq_one_letter_code
_entity_poly.pdbx_strand_id
1 'polypeptide(L)'
;MITTFVLIAIAVLALAFFLGTLRGRASAVADASKLRGRTRSLDLLAFRNLVDPDEENYLRERLPRGEFRALQRERLRAALDYVQCVAANAAVLLRVGEAARRSEDPRVAATGQELVDTALDLRIYALLAQGKLYAGILI
;
A
#
# COMPACT_ATOMS: atom_id res chain seq x y z
N MET A 1 -28.60 14.98 1.99
CA MET A 1 -27.50 15.54 1.18
C MET A 1 -26.14 15.00 1.62
N ILE A 2 -25.78 15.03 2.92
CA ILE A 2 -24.51 14.45 3.41
C ILE A 2 -24.45 12.93 3.12
N THR A 3 -25.54 12.22 3.38
CA THR A 3 -25.67 10.77 3.13
C THR A 3 -25.44 10.38 1.67
N THR A 4 -25.94 11.19 0.73
CA THR A 4 -25.73 10.97 -0.72
C THR A 4 -24.26 11.18 -1.11
N PHE A 5 -23.58 12.18 -0.56
CA PHE A 5 -22.14 12.38 -0.82
C PHE A 5 -21.28 11.23 -0.26
N VAL A 6 -21.61 10.73 0.93
CA VAL A 6 -20.92 9.58 1.53
C VAL A 6 -21.10 8.32 0.68
N LEU A 7 -22.33 8.05 0.20
CA LEU A 7 -22.61 6.89 -0.65
C LEU A 7 -21.87 6.98 -1.99
N ILE A 8 -21.82 8.17 -2.61
CA ILE A 8 -21.08 8.39 -3.85
C ILE A 8 -19.58 8.17 -3.63
N ALA A 9 -19.01 8.68 -2.53
CA ALA A 9 -17.60 8.48 -2.21
C ALA A 9 -17.27 6.99 -2.02
N ILE A 10 -18.10 6.24 -1.30
CA ILE A 10 -17.95 4.79 -1.13
C ILE A 10 -18.05 4.07 -2.48
N ALA A 11 -19.01 4.43 -3.33
CA ALA A 11 -19.18 3.82 -4.64
C ALA A 11 -17.98 4.08 -5.57
N VAL A 12 -17.42 5.30 -5.56
CA VAL A 12 -16.22 5.66 -6.33
C VAL A 12 -15.00 4.91 -5.82
N LEU A 13 -14.83 4.80 -4.49
CA LEU A 13 -13.74 4.03 -3.89
C LEU A 13 -13.86 2.53 -4.22
N ALA A 14 -15.07 1.97 -4.15
CA ALA A 14 -15.34 0.59 -4.53
C ALA A 14 -15.07 0.35 -6.03
N LEU A 15 -15.46 1.30 -6.89
CA LEU A 15 -15.20 1.22 -8.33
C LEU A 15 -13.70 1.32 -8.64
N ALA A 16 -12.98 2.25 -8.02
CA ALA A 16 -11.53 2.37 -8.17
C ALA A 16 -10.81 1.09 -7.69
N PHE A 17 -11.26 0.51 -6.58
CA PHE A 17 -10.78 -0.79 -6.09
C PHE A 17 -11.04 -1.92 -7.11
N PHE A 18 -12.24 -2.00 -7.66
CA PHE A 18 -12.61 -2.99 -8.70
C PHE A 18 -11.80 -2.82 -9.99
N LEU A 19 -11.60 -1.59 -10.47
CA LEU A 19 -10.79 -1.33 -11.66
C LEU A 19 -9.31 -1.69 -11.43
N GLY A 20 -8.80 -1.45 -10.22
CA GLY A 20 -7.46 -1.88 -9.82
C GLY A 20 -7.28 -3.39 -9.78
N THR A 21 -8.30 -4.14 -9.35
CA THR A 21 -8.26 -5.62 -9.30
C THR A 21 -8.47 -6.27 -10.67
N LEU A 22 -9.32 -5.69 -11.54
CA LEU A 22 -9.54 -6.17 -12.91
C LEU A 22 -8.27 -6.08 -13.77
N ARG A 23 -7.49 -5.00 -13.65
CA ARG A 23 -6.18 -4.87 -14.31
C ARG A 23 -5.17 -5.92 -13.84
N GLY A 24 -5.25 -6.34 -12.57
CA GLY A 24 -4.45 -7.43 -12.00
C GLY A 24 -4.84 -8.81 -12.55
N ARG A 25 -6.14 -9.03 -12.80
CA ARG A 25 -6.71 -10.29 -13.30
C ARG A 25 -6.37 -10.59 -14.76
N ALA A 26 -6.30 -9.58 -15.64
CA ALA A 26 -5.89 -9.79 -17.03
C ALA A 26 -4.45 -10.33 -17.16
N SER A 27 -3.58 -10.02 -16.18
CA SER A 27 -2.25 -10.64 -16.11
C SER A 27 -2.24 -12.02 -15.45
N ALA A 28 -3.31 -12.46 -14.77
CA ALA A 28 -3.34 -13.68 -13.94
C ALA A 28 -3.11 -14.98 -14.71
N VAL A 29 -3.22 -14.97 -16.04
CA VAL A 29 -2.90 -16.12 -16.90
C VAL A 29 -1.41 -16.22 -17.23
N ALA A 30 -0.63 -15.16 -17.00
CA ALA A 30 0.82 -15.19 -17.23
C ALA A 30 1.56 -15.67 -15.96
N ASP A 31 1.56 -16.98 -15.77
CA ASP A 31 2.66 -17.79 -15.23
C ASP A 31 3.34 -17.28 -13.93
N ALA A 32 3.05 -17.94 -12.80
CA ALA A 32 3.59 -17.59 -11.48
C ALA A 32 5.13 -17.60 -11.43
N SER A 33 5.79 -18.36 -12.32
CA SER A 33 7.24 -18.35 -12.49
C SER A 33 7.80 -16.98 -12.90
N LYS A 34 7.01 -16.16 -13.62
CA LYS A 34 7.36 -14.80 -14.06
C LYS A 34 7.12 -13.71 -13.01
N LEU A 35 6.57 -14.08 -11.85
CA LEU A 35 6.33 -13.16 -10.73
C LEU A 35 7.53 -13.07 -9.77
N ARG A 36 8.47 -14.03 -9.82
CA ARG A 36 9.73 -13.96 -9.07
C ARG A 36 10.51 -12.71 -9.50
N GLY A 37 10.89 -11.88 -8.53
CA GLY A 37 11.64 -10.65 -8.77
C GLY A 37 10.81 -9.44 -9.22
N ARG A 38 9.47 -9.53 -9.23
CA ARG A 38 8.60 -8.37 -9.52
C ARG A 38 8.26 -7.51 -8.29
N THR A 39 8.65 -7.94 -7.10
CA THR A 39 8.60 -7.08 -5.92
C THR A 39 9.66 -6.01 -6.04
N ARG A 40 9.28 -4.78 -5.70
CA ARG A 40 10.20 -3.65 -5.62
C ARG A 40 10.90 -3.66 -4.27
N SER A 41 12.19 -3.33 -4.26
CA SER A 41 12.97 -3.20 -3.03
C SER A 41 12.47 -2.01 -2.20
N LEU A 42 12.45 -2.18 -0.88
CA LEU A 42 12.07 -1.16 0.09
C LEU A 42 13.20 -1.00 1.09
N ASP A 43 13.68 0.22 1.28
CA ASP A 43 14.58 0.54 2.39
C ASP A 43 13.74 0.86 3.64
N LEU A 44 13.56 -0.14 4.49
CA LEU A 44 12.77 -0.01 5.71
C LEU A 44 13.43 0.90 6.75
N LEU A 45 14.75 1.05 6.73
CA LEU A 45 15.46 1.93 7.65
C LEU A 45 15.22 3.39 7.27
N ALA A 46 15.31 3.70 5.98
CA ALA A 46 14.97 5.02 5.46
C ALA A 46 13.51 5.36 5.71
N PHE A 47 12.58 4.42 5.48
CA PHE A 47 11.16 4.63 5.78
C PHE A 47 10.92 4.89 7.28
N ARG A 48 11.54 4.10 8.16
CA ARG A 48 11.40 4.27 9.62
C ARG A 48 11.89 5.65 10.06
N ASN A 49 13.05 6.08 9.57
CA ASN A 49 13.57 7.43 9.82
C ASN A 49 12.62 8.52 9.32
N LEU A 50 12.02 8.30 8.14
CA LEU A 50 11.11 9.25 7.53
C LEU A 50 9.82 9.46 8.33
N VAL A 51 9.31 8.42 8.99
CA VAL A 51 8.08 8.46 9.80
C VAL A 51 8.35 8.59 11.31
N ASP A 52 9.60 8.84 11.71
CA ASP A 52 9.99 8.93 13.11
C ASP A 52 9.38 10.19 13.78
N PRO A 53 8.58 10.03 14.86
CA PRO A 53 8.00 11.16 15.57
C PRO A 53 9.05 12.04 16.26
N ASP A 54 10.18 11.48 16.69
CA ASP A 54 11.23 12.25 17.37
C ASP A 54 11.91 13.21 16.39
N GLU A 55 12.15 12.74 15.16
CA GLU A 55 12.66 13.57 14.08
C GLU A 55 11.66 14.69 13.70
N GLU A 56 10.35 14.39 13.68
CA GLU A 56 9.34 15.44 13.43
C GLU A 56 9.35 16.52 14.52
N ASN A 57 9.41 16.12 15.79
CA ASN A 57 9.45 17.05 16.92
C ASN A 57 10.71 17.93 16.86
N TYR A 58 11.85 17.32 16.57
CA TYR A 58 13.12 18.03 16.39
C TYR A 58 13.02 19.10 15.29
N LEU A 59 12.46 18.77 14.13
CA LEU A 59 12.28 19.74 13.04
C LEU A 59 11.30 20.85 13.41
N ARG A 60 10.22 20.52 14.13
CA ARG A 60 9.21 21.48 14.56
C ARG A 60 9.78 22.52 15.53
N GLU A 61 10.72 22.13 16.37
CA GLU A 61 11.40 23.02 17.33
C GLU A 61 12.44 23.92 16.67
N ARG A 62 13.09 23.46 15.59
CA ARG A 62 14.21 24.17 14.97
C ARG A 62 13.87 24.98 13.73
N LEU A 63 12.76 24.69 13.06
CA LEU A 63 12.41 25.36 11.82
C LEU A 63 11.30 26.41 12.01
N PRO A 64 11.35 27.53 11.27
CA PRO A 64 10.21 28.41 11.12
C PRO A 64 8.98 27.63 10.62
N ARG A 65 7.79 28.01 11.08
CA ARG A 65 6.53 27.27 10.79
C ARG A 65 6.30 27.02 9.29
N GLY A 66 6.67 27.97 8.42
CA GLY A 66 6.51 27.84 6.97
C GLY A 66 7.45 26.78 6.37
N GLU A 67 8.71 26.79 6.78
CA GLU A 67 9.72 25.83 6.36
C GLU A 67 9.41 24.43 6.88
N PHE A 68 9.02 24.32 8.16
CA PHE A 68 8.57 23.06 8.74
C PHE A 68 7.42 22.45 7.94
N ARG A 69 6.38 23.23 7.59
CA ARG A 69 5.24 22.72 6.81
C ARG A 69 5.64 22.29 5.40
N ALA A 70 6.55 23.01 4.75
CA ALA A 70 7.04 22.64 3.43
C ALA A 70 7.78 21.30 3.48
N LEU A 71 8.73 21.17 4.40
CA LEU A 71 9.51 19.95 4.61
C LEU A 71 8.63 18.77 5.05
N GLN A 72 7.67 18.99 5.96
CA GLN A 72 6.78 17.93 6.41
C GLN A 72 5.92 17.37 5.26
N ARG A 73 5.42 18.23 4.36
CA ARG A 73 4.69 17.75 3.17
C ARG A 73 5.59 16.94 2.24
N GLU A 74 6.85 17.30 2.10
CA GLU A 74 7.82 16.51 1.32
C GLU A 74 8.08 15.15 1.97
N ARG A 75 8.26 15.11 3.30
CA ARG A 75 8.39 13.85 4.06
C ARG A 75 7.17 12.94 3.88
N LEU A 76 5.97 13.49 3.98
CA LEU A 76 4.73 12.73 3.78
C LEU A 76 4.58 12.22 2.34
N ARG A 77 5.00 12.98 1.32
CA ARG A 77 5.03 12.52 -0.08
C ARG A 77 6.03 11.38 -0.27
N ALA A 78 7.22 11.48 0.30
CA ALA A 78 8.19 10.39 0.26
C ALA A 78 7.61 9.14 0.98
N ALA A 79 6.97 9.29 2.14
CA ALA A 79 6.36 8.17 2.85
C ALA A 79 5.24 7.52 2.02
N LEU A 80 4.48 8.32 1.28
CA LEU A 80 3.43 7.86 0.38
C LEU A 80 4.00 6.97 -0.73
N ASP A 81 5.14 7.32 -1.32
CA ASP A 81 5.80 6.51 -2.35
C ASP A 81 6.18 5.12 -1.82
N TYR A 82 6.70 5.05 -0.59
CA TYR A 82 6.98 3.78 0.09
C TYR A 82 5.71 2.94 0.28
N VAL A 83 4.61 3.55 0.75
CA VAL A 83 3.35 2.85 0.98
C VAL A 83 2.73 2.38 -0.35
N GLN A 84 2.83 3.16 -1.43
CA GLN A 84 2.42 2.74 -2.77
C GLN A 84 3.23 1.54 -3.27
N CYS A 85 4.54 1.53 -2.99
CA CYS A 85 5.41 0.41 -3.29
C CYS A 85 5.02 -0.86 -2.51
N VAL A 86 4.68 -0.73 -1.22
CA VAL A 86 4.13 -1.83 -0.39
C VAL A 86 2.83 -2.37 -1.00
N ALA A 87 1.89 -1.49 -1.40
CA ALA A 87 0.64 -1.91 -2.03
C ALA A 87 0.85 -2.66 -3.36
N ALA A 88 1.85 -2.25 -4.14
CA ALA A 88 2.25 -2.94 -5.37
C ALA A 88 2.84 -4.33 -5.07
N ASN A 89 3.72 -4.44 -4.07
CA ASN A 89 4.30 -5.71 -3.65
C ASN A 89 3.23 -6.68 -3.13
N ALA A 90 2.28 -6.19 -2.32
CA ALA A 90 1.14 -6.98 -1.87
C ALA A 90 0.31 -7.55 -3.04
N ALA A 91 0.15 -6.78 -4.13
CA ALA A 91 -0.52 -7.26 -5.34
C ALA A 91 0.19 -8.45 -5.99
N VAL A 92 1.53 -8.43 -6.00
CA VAL A 92 2.34 -9.53 -6.52
C VAL A 92 2.20 -10.75 -5.62
N LEU A 93 2.29 -10.57 -4.29
CA LEU A 93 2.16 -11.65 -3.32
C LEU A 93 0.77 -12.32 -3.36
N LEU A 94 -0.30 -11.55 -3.51
CA LEU A 94 -1.65 -12.07 -3.72
C LEU A 94 -1.71 -13.06 -4.89
N ARG A 95 -1.09 -12.68 -6.02
CA ARG A 95 -1.10 -13.52 -7.22
C ARG A 95 -0.24 -14.76 -7.07
N VAL A 96 0.88 -14.66 -6.34
CA VAL A 96 1.70 -15.83 -5.98
C VAL A 96 0.92 -16.78 -5.07
N GLY A 97 0.25 -16.26 -4.05
CA GLY A 97 -0.59 -17.05 -3.14
C GLY A 97 -1.77 -17.73 -3.86
N GLU A 98 -2.46 -17.00 -4.76
CA GLU A 98 -3.53 -17.56 -5.59
C GLU A 98 -3.05 -18.69 -6.49
N ALA A 99 -1.82 -18.61 -7.02
CA ALA A 99 -1.22 -19.68 -7.80
C ALA A 99 -0.84 -20.88 -6.92
N ALA A 100 -0.21 -20.63 -5.76
CA ALA A 100 0.20 -21.66 -4.82
C ALA A 100 -1.00 -22.45 -4.24
N ARG A 101 -2.13 -21.78 -4.00
CA ARG A 101 -3.37 -22.42 -3.51
C ARG A 101 -3.95 -23.46 -4.49
N ARG A 102 -3.58 -23.40 -5.78
CA ARG A 102 -4.00 -24.39 -6.80
C ARG A 102 -3.04 -25.58 -6.91
N SER A 103 -2.00 -25.64 -6.07
CA SER A 103 -1.06 -26.76 -6.08
C SER A 103 -1.73 -28.05 -5.63
N GLU A 104 -1.30 -29.17 -6.21
CA GLU A 104 -1.71 -30.51 -5.79
C GLU A 104 -1.07 -30.93 -4.45
N ASP A 105 0.03 -30.27 -4.05
CA ASP A 105 0.63 -30.47 -2.73
C ASP A 105 -0.17 -29.70 -1.66
N PRO A 106 -0.82 -30.40 -0.69
CA PRO A 106 -1.60 -29.77 0.35
C PRO A 106 -0.83 -28.75 1.19
N ARG A 107 0.48 -28.95 1.38
CA ARG A 107 1.33 -28.02 2.15
C ARG A 107 1.50 -26.71 1.39
N VAL A 108 1.79 -26.79 0.09
CA VAL A 108 1.93 -25.63 -0.78
C VAL A 108 0.60 -24.88 -0.90
N ALA A 109 -0.51 -25.62 -1.00
CA ALA A 109 -1.84 -25.03 -1.04
C ALA A 109 -2.19 -24.25 0.25
N ALA A 110 -1.87 -24.81 1.42
CA ALA A 110 -2.08 -24.16 2.71
C ALA A 110 -1.24 -22.88 2.86
N THR A 111 0.07 -22.94 2.57
CA THR A 111 0.94 -21.75 2.58
C THR A 111 0.49 -20.71 1.55
N GLY A 112 -0.04 -21.14 0.40
CA GLY A 112 -0.65 -20.26 -0.59
C GLY A 112 -1.84 -19.48 -0.04
N GLN A 113 -2.68 -20.12 0.77
CA GLN A 113 -3.82 -19.46 1.43
C GLN A 113 -3.34 -18.43 2.47
N GLU A 114 -2.41 -18.79 3.35
CA GLU A 114 -1.83 -17.85 4.33
C GLU A 114 -1.18 -16.62 3.66
N LEU A 115 -0.53 -16.83 2.51
CA LEU A 115 0.06 -15.75 1.74
C LEU A 115 -0.99 -14.81 1.14
N VAL A 116 -2.13 -15.35 0.67
CA VAL A 116 -3.26 -14.53 0.20
C VAL A 116 -3.79 -13.67 1.34
N ASP A 117 -4.05 -14.27 2.49
CA ASP A 117 -4.65 -13.58 3.64
C ASP A 117 -3.72 -12.45 4.12
N THR A 118 -2.43 -12.75 4.31
CA THR A 118 -1.42 -11.76 4.71
C THR A 118 -1.28 -10.63 3.68
N ALA A 119 -1.32 -10.96 2.38
CA ALA A 119 -1.17 -9.96 1.33
C ALA A 119 -2.42 -9.08 1.17
N LEU A 120 -3.62 -9.59 1.50
CA LEU A 120 -4.84 -8.79 1.58
C LEU A 120 -4.75 -7.78 2.71
N ASP A 121 -4.38 -8.23 3.91
CA ASP A 121 -4.20 -7.36 5.08
C ASP A 121 -3.20 -6.25 4.80
N LEU A 122 -2.04 -6.60 4.23
CA LEU A 122 -1.02 -5.62 3.84
C LEU A 122 -1.54 -4.59 2.84
N ARG A 123 -2.38 -5.01 1.89
CA ARG A 123 -2.98 -4.11 0.90
C ARG A 123 -4.01 -3.17 1.54
N ILE A 124 -4.82 -3.67 2.47
CA ILE A 124 -5.79 -2.86 3.22
C ILE A 124 -5.06 -1.82 4.06
N TYR A 125 -4.05 -2.23 4.84
CA TYR A 125 -3.26 -1.29 5.64
C TYR A 125 -2.54 -0.26 4.79
N ALA A 126 -2.01 -0.64 3.63
CA ALA A 126 -1.40 0.33 2.71
C ALA A 126 -2.42 1.36 2.19
N LEU A 127 -3.65 0.96 1.85
CA LEU A 127 -4.71 1.89 1.44
C LEU A 127 -5.11 2.84 2.58
N LEU A 128 -5.26 2.33 3.80
CA LEU A 128 -5.56 3.16 4.97
C LEU A 128 -4.43 4.15 5.26
N ALA A 129 -3.18 3.71 5.16
CA ALA A 129 -2.00 4.56 5.34
C ALA A 129 -1.92 5.63 4.25
N GLN A 130 -2.18 5.30 2.98
CA GLN A 130 -2.27 6.29 1.89
C GLN A 130 -3.31 7.36 2.19
N GLY A 131 -4.51 6.96 2.64
CA GLY A 131 -5.56 7.91 3.02
C GLY A 131 -5.11 8.88 4.12
N LYS A 132 -4.45 8.37 5.17
CA LYS A 132 -3.88 9.19 6.24
C LYS A 132 -2.79 10.15 5.75
N LEU A 133 -1.89 9.68 4.89
CA LEU A 133 -0.80 10.50 4.33
C LEU A 133 -1.35 11.61 3.42
N TYR A 134 -2.32 11.31 2.55
CA TYR A 134 -2.97 12.32 1.71
C TYR A 134 -3.67 13.40 2.55
N ALA A 135 -4.38 13.01 3.62
CA ALA A 135 -4.97 13.97 4.54
C ALA A 135 -3.91 14.86 5.20
N GLY A 136 -2.79 14.28 5.65
CA GLY A 136 -1.68 15.03 6.24
C GLY A 136 -0.95 15.96 5.26
N ILE A 137 -0.93 15.66 3.96
CA ILE A 137 -0.33 16.54 2.94
C ILE A 137 -1.21 17.76 2.66
N LEU A 138 -2.54 17.61 2.79
CA LEU A 138 -3.53 18.63 2.44
C LEU A 138 -3.73 19.68 3.55
N ILE A 139 -3.52 19.30 4.81
CA ILE A 139 -3.70 20.13 6.02
C ILE A 139 -2.40 20.88 6.36
#